data_AF-A0A1R3GQK6-F1
#
_entry.id   AF-A0A1R3GQK6-F1
#
_cell.length_a   1.000
_cell.length_b   1.000
_cell.length_c   1.000
_cell.angle_alpha   90.00
_cell.angle_beta   90.00
_cell.angle_gamma   90.00
#
_symmetry.space_group_name_H-M   'P 1'
#
loop_
_entity.id
_entity.type
_entity.pdbx_description
1 polymer ?
#
loop_
_entity_poly.entity_id
_entity_poly.type
_entity_poly.pdbx_seq_one_letter_code
_entity_poly.pdbx_strand_id
1 'polypeptide(L)'
;MTRFYAVHRKAVVPSSVRRRWRNGSQRTFSTGIATHISPATPLIVRSPSPLVLAVNLTPSDLPQRSDEWFALRRNKLTTSTFSTALGFWKGNRRPELWHEKVYASETQVLETSKRYAMEWGVLNEAAAIERYRSITGREVSSLGFAIHAKEQLDWLGASPDGLLGCFHGGGILEVKCPYNKGKPETALPWSTMPFYYMPQVQGQMEIMDREWVDLYCWTQNGSTIFRVLRERSYWDLIHGILREFWWENVIPAREAILLGKEEEAKAYKPAATHKQTALVISKSIKLASESKMLCREIAGHVEFYR
;
A
#
# COMPACT_ATOMS: atom_id res chain seq x y z
N MET A 1 -51.49 -12.05 32.82
CA MET A 1 -50.63 -11.73 33.99
C MET A 1 -49.18 -11.94 33.54
N THR A 2 -48.43 -10.85 33.31
CA THR A 2 -47.37 -10.33 34.21
C THR A 2 -46.05 -11.09 34.02
N ARG A 3 -45.22 -10.71 33.03
CA ARG A 3 -44.13 -9.71 33.04
C ARG A 3 -42.76 -10.26 33.48
N PHE A 4 -41.78 -10.16 32.58
CA PHE A 4 -40.34 -10.20 32.89
C PHE A 4 -39.90 -8.98 33.72
N TYR A 5 -38.81 -9.12 34.47
CA TYR A 5 -38.04 -8.02 35.02
C TYR A 5 -36.54 -8.22 34.83
N ALA A 6 -35.84 -7.14 34.52
CA ALA A 6 -34.39 -7.07 34.44
C ALA A 6 -33.83 -5.98 35.38
N VAL A 7 -32.72 -6.32 36.04
CA VAL A 7 -31.52 -5.49 36.28
C VAL A 7 -31.67 -4.10 36.97
N HIS A 8 -31.02 -3.99 38.13
CA HIS A 8 -30.59 -2.78 38.86
C HIS A 8 -29.62 -1.88 38.04
N ARG A 9 -29.35 -0.59 38.31
CA ARG A 9 -29.73 0.39 39.36
C ARG A 9 -29.37 1.82 38.86
N LYS A 10 -30.13 2.85 39.30
CA LYS A 10 -29.74 4.21 39.82
C LYS A 10 -28.46 4.91 39.27
N ALA A 11 -28.34 6.24 39.07
CA ALA A 11 -29.08 7.44 39.57
C ALA A 11 -28.49 8.75 38.93
N VAL A 12 -28.95 10.02 39.07
CA VAL A 12 -30.22 10.70 39.45
C VAL A 12 -30.13 12.22 39.12
N VAL A 13 -31.04 12.79 38.29
CA VAL A 13 -31.86 14.05 38.48
C VAL A 13 -31.10 15.42 38.66
N PRO A 14 -31.69 16.64 38.46
CA PRO A 14 -32.17 17.24 37.20
C PRO A 14 -31.72 18.72 36.95
N SER A 15 -32.33 19.33 35.93
CA SER A 15 -32.33 20.76 35.55
C SER A 15 -33.08 21.69 36.55
N SER A 16 -33.12 23.04 36.46
CA SER A 16 -33.34 23.92 35.29
C SER A 16 -33.32 25.44 35.62
N VAL A 17 -33.49 26.26 34.56
CA VAL A 17 -34.12 27.61 34.46
C VAL A 17 -33.22 28.81 34.08
N ARG A 18 -33.70 29.55 33.07
CA ARG A 18 -33.13 30.75 32.42
C ARG A 18 -33.39 32.05 33.21
N ARG A 19 -32.61 33.10 32.93
CA ARG A 19 -33.14 34.41 32.47
C ARG A 19 -32.10 35.23 31.69
N ARG A 20 -32.56 35.98 30.69
CA ARG A 20 -31.79 37.02 29.96
C ARG A 20 -31.74 38.31 30.81
N TRP A 21 -30.86 39.25 30.47
CA TRP A 21 -31.20 40.64 30.09
C TRP A 21 -30.00 41.33 29.42
N ARG A 22 -30.17 42.58 28.93
CA ARG A 22 -29.39 43.16 27.82
C ARG A 22 -28.99 44.63 28.09
N ASN A 23 -27.86 45.04 27.47
CA ASN A 23 -27.42 46.41 27.14
C ASN A 23 -26.87 47.32 28.27
N GLY A 24 -25.77 47.99 27.94
CA GLY A 24 -25.19 49.12 28.67
C GLY A 24 -23.84 49.53 28.06
N SER A 25 -23.82 50.50 27.15
CA SER A 25 -22.59 51.04 26.55
C SER A 25 -22.25 52.40 27.15
N GLN A 26 -21.02 52.60 27.62
CA GLN A 26 -20.41 53.92 27.74
C GLN A 26 -18.92 53.87 27.34
N ARG A 27 -18.45 54.96 26.71
CA ARG A 27 -17.04 55.24 26.38
C ARG A 27 -16.61 56.46 27.18
N THR A 28 -15.37 56.46 27.68
CA THR A 28 -14.57 57.68 27.90
C THR A 28 -13.07 57.35 27.93
N PHE A 29 -12.21 58.37 27.95
CA PHE A 29 -10.89 58.36 27.32
C PHE A 29 -9.67 58.19 28.25
N SER A 30 -8.60 57.65 27.67
CA SER A 30 -7.18 58.05 27.77
C SER A 30 -6.49 58.15 29.14
N THR A 31 -5.41 57.39 29.29
CA THR A 31 -4.06 57.96 29.51
C THR A 31 -3.00 56.91 29.17
N GLY A 32 -1.89 57.32 28.56
CA GLY A 32 -0.86 56.40 28.05
C GLY A 32 0.37 56.32 28.96
N ILE A 33 0.93 55.12 29.09
CA ILE A 33 2.33 54.89 29.48
C ILE A 33 2.91 53.87 28.50
N ALA A 34 3.95 54.25 27.77
CA ALA A 34 4.64 53.35 26.86
C ALA A 34 5.65 52.49 27.63
N THR A 35 5.49 51.17 27.59
CA THR A 35 6.51 50.20 28.00
C THR A 35 7.08 49.53 26.77
N HIS A 36 8.38 49.74 26.52
CA HIS A 36 9.11 49.04 25.46
C HIS A 36 9.20 47.54 25.80
N ILE A 37 8.38 46.72 25.14
CA ILE A 37 8.52 45.27 25.13
C ILE A 37 9.13 44.88 23.79
N SER A 38 10.42 44.55 23.79
CA SER A 38 11.04 43.89 22.64
C SER A 38 10.41 42.49 22.46
N PRO A 39 9.85 42.16 21.29
CA PRO A 39 9.33 40.82 21.05
C PRO A 39 10.50 39.85 20.94
N ALA A 40 10.73 39.06 21.99
CA ALA A 40 11.60 37.90 21.91
C ALA A 40 10.98 36.93 20.90
N THR A 41 11.57 36.84 19.70
CA THR A 41 11.11 35.93 18.65
C THR A 41 11.20 34.51 19.19
N PRO A 42 10.09 33.73 19.25
CA PRO A 42 10.20 32.33 19.62
C PRO A 42 11.05 31.64 18.55
N LEU A 43 12.12 30.97 18.97
CA LEU A 43 12.88 30.10 18.08
C LEU A 43 11.96 28.96 17.68
N ILE A 44 11.33 29.11 16.50
CA ILE A 44 10.62 28.02 15.83
C ILE A 44 11.70 27.02 15.43
N VAL A 45 11.94 26.05 16.33
CA VAL A 45 12.61 24.80 15.99
C VAL A 45 11.70 24.11 14.98
N ARG A 46 11.93 24.40 13.69
CA ARG A 46 11.33 23.64 12.61
C ARG A 46 11.83 22.21 12.76
N SER A 47 10.91 21.30 13.07
CA SER A 47 11.15 19.87 12.90
C SER A 47 11.76 19.65 11.51
N PRO A 48 12.83 18.85 11.38
CA PRO A 48 13.42 18.57 10.09
C PRO A 48 12.36 18.05 9.12
N SER A 49 12.47 18.41 7.85
CA SER A 49 11.64 17.79 6.80
C SER A 49 11.79 16.26 6.87
N PRO A 50 10.75 15.46 6.58
CA PRO A 50 10.85 14.00 6.50
C PRO A 50 12.03 13.51 5.62
N LEU A 51 12.37 14.29 4.59
CA LEU A 51 13.53 14.08 3.72
C LEU A 51 14.89 14.10 4.44
N VAL A 52 15.00 14.80 5.56
CA VAL A 52 16.23 14.91 6.38
C VAL A 52 16.32 13.79 7.41
N LEU A 53 15.19 13.31 7.93
CA LEU A 53 15.15 12.16 8.84
C LEU A 53 15.46 10.83 8.14
N ALA A 54 15.10 10.71 6.85
CA ALA A 54 15.40 9.55 6.01
C ALA A 54 16.90 9.30 5.76
N VAL A 55 17.80 10.22 6.11
CA VAL A 55 19.25 10.11 5.86
C VAL A 55 19.93 9.06 6.75
N ASN A 56 19.36 8.75 7.92
CA ASN A 56 19.98 7.88 8.93
C ASN A 56 19.29 6.50 9.10
N LEU A 57 18.28 6.19 8.28
CA LEU A 57 17.56 4.90 8.33
C LEU A 57 17.74 4.15 7.02
N THR A 58 18.00 2.84 7.09
CA THR A 58 18.01 2.04 5.87
C THR A 58 16.58 1.91 5.33
N PRO A 59 16.36 1.78 4.01
CA PRO A 59 15.01 1.59 3.45
C PRO A 59 14.25 0.42 4.08
N SER A 60 14.97 -0.61 4.55
CA SER A 60 14.46 -1.77 5.27
C SER A 60 13.87 -1.45 6.65
N ASP A 61 14.41 -0.47 7.36
CA ASP A 61 14.01 -0.12 8.74
C ASP A 61 12.83 0.88 8.80
N LEU A 62 12.50 1.51 7.67
CA LEU A 62 11.43 2.51 7.61
C LEU A 62 10.06 1.85 7.82
N PRO A 63 9.26 2.30 8.81
CA PRO A 63 7.91 1.77 9.02
C PRO A 63 7.08 1.88 7.75
N GLN A 64 6.47 0.76 7.32
CA GLN A 64 5.56 0.75 6.18
C GLN A 64 4.44 1.77 6.44
N ARG A 65 4.06 2.56 5.42
CA ARG A 65 3.06 3.66 5.50
C ARG A 65 3.52 4.94 6.23
N SER A 66 4.79 5.08 6.59
CA SER A 66 5.39 6.37 6.98
C SER A 66 5.52 7.33 5.79
N ASP A 67 5.66 8.64 6.05
CA ASP A 67 5.85 9.66 5.01
C ASP A 67 7.17 9.44 4.24
N GLU A 68 8.21 8.99 4.94
CA GLU A 68 9.51 8.59 4.38
C GLU A 68 9.36 7.39 3.43
N TRP A 69 8.56 6.39 3.82
CA TRP A 69 8.24 5.23 2.99
C TRP A 69 7.46 5.62 1.72
N PHE A 70 6.50 6.53 1.83
CA PHE A 70 5.81 7.09 0.66
C PHE A 70 6.77 7.90 -0.23
N ALA A 71 7.68 8.68 0.35
CA ALA A 71 8.67 9.47 -0.38
C ALA A 71 9.64 8.61 -1.18
N LEU A 72 10.17 7.52 -0.61
CA LEU A 72 11.00 6.55 -1.34
C LEU A 72 10.22 5.91 -2.50
N ARG A 73 9.00 5.42 -2.23
CA ARG A 73 8.16 4.74 -3.24
C ARG A 73 7.71 5.64 -4.39
N ARG A 74 7.67 6.97 -4.21
CA ARG A 74 7.40 7.94 -5.27
C ARG A 74 8.41 7.85 -6.42
N ASN A 75 9.69 7.67 -6.09
CA ASN A 75 10.80 7.67 -7.04
C ASN A 75 11.14 6.29 -7.61
N LYS A 76 10.38 5.24 -7.25
CA LYS A 76 10.57 3.85 -7.68
C LYS A 76 9.34 3.28 -8.37
N LEU A 77 9.49 2.31 -9.26
CA LEU A 77 8.40 1.44 -9.71
C LEU A 77 8.26 0.30 -8.70
N THR A 78 7.08 0.20 -8.07
CA THR A 78 6.86 -0.75 -6.98
C THR A 78 6.19 -2.03 -7.46
N THR A 79 6.55 -3.18 -6.90
CA THR A 79 6.02 -4.50 -7.33
C THR A 79 4.49 -4.54 -7.39
N SER A 80 3.82 -3.90 -6.43
CA SER A 80 2.36 -3.76 -6.36
C SER A 80 1.73 -3.02 -7.56
N THR A 81 2.50 -2.29 -8.36
CA THR A 81 2.03 -1.60 -9.58
C THR A 81 2.50 -2.26 -10.88
N PHE A 82 3.24 -3.38 -10.82
CA PHE A 82 3.77 -4.03 -12.03
C PHE A 82 2.67 -4.51 -12.98
N SER A 83 1.59 -5.12 -12.50
CA SER A 83 0.46 -5.51 -13.35
C SER A 83 -0.16 -4.32 -14.10
N THR A 84 -0.19 -3.14 -13.48
CA THR A 84 -0.63 -1.89 -14.11
C THR A 84 0.37 -1.40 -15.15
N ALA A 85 1.67 -1.37 -14.85
CA ALA A 85 2.73 -0.99 -15.80
C ALA A 85 2.78 -1.95 -17.02
N LEU A 86 2.45 -3.23 -16.81
CA LEU A 86 2.33 -4.27 -17.84
C LEU A 86 1.01 -4.19 -18.64
N GLY A 87 0.10 -3.29 -18.31
CA GLY A 87 -1.17 -3.08 -19.04
C GLY A 87 -2.26 -4.12 -18.76
N PHE A 88 -2.28 -4.79 -17.60
CA PHE A 88 -3.27 -5.84 -17.31
C PHE A 88 -4.71 -5.33 -17.21
N TRP A 89 -4.89 -4.04 -16.91
CA TRP A 89 -6.19 -3.44 -16.64
C TRP A 89 -6.70 -2.67 -17.85
N LYS A 90 -8.00 -2.82 -18.14
CA LYS A 90 -8.68 -2.08 -19.21
C LYS A 90 -8.68 -0.57 -18.96
N GLY A 91 -8.83 0.21 -20.03
CA GLY A 91 -8.87 1.67 -19.95
C GLY A 91 -7.49 2.28 -19.72
N ASN A 92 -7.42 3.38 -18.98
CA ASN A 92 -6.23 4.23 -18.92
C ASN A 92 -5.28 3.94 -17.74
N ARG A 93 -5.44 2.81 -17.04
CA ARG A 93 -4.69 2.50 -15.80
C ARG A 93 -3.16 2.56 -15.96
N ARG A 94 -2.60 2.13 -17.11
CA ARG A 94 -1.16 2.24 -17.41
C ARG A 94 -0.73 3.71 -17.62
N PRO A 95 -1.40 4.51 -18.47
CA PRO A 95 -1.20 5.96 -18.52
C PRO A 95 -1.44 6.72 -17.21
N GLU A 96 -2.40 6.30 -16.38
CA GLU A 96 -2.66 6.87 -15.05
C GLU A 96 -1.47 6.65 -14.11
N LEU A 97 -0.92 5.43 -14.06
CA LEU A 97 0.30 5.14 -13.29
C LEU A 97 1.51 5.94 -13.80
N TRP A 98 1.63 6.15 -15.12
CA TRP A 98 2.67 7.02 -15.66
C TRP A 98 2.49 8.46 -15.16
N HIS A 99 1.27 8.97 -15.16
CA HIS A 99 0.96 10.30 -14.62
C HIS A 99 1.26 10.41 -13.12
N GLU A 100 0.90 9.40 -12.32
CA GLU A 100 1.23 9.30 -10.89
C GLU A 100 2.76 9.37 -10.66
N LYS A 101 3.56 8.82 -11.58
CA LYS A 101 5.02 8.83 -11.49
C LYS A 101 5.66 10.11 -12.02
N VAL A 102 5.08 10.78 -13.01
CA VAL A 102 5.61 12.03 -13.58
C VAL A 102 5.21 13.25 -12.75
N TYR A 103 3.92 13.39 -12.40
CA TYR A 103 3.33 14.61 -11.81
C TYR A 103 3.02 14.45 -10.32
N ALA A 104 4.00 13.98 -9.54
CA ALA A 104 3.80 13.50 -8.17
C ALA A 104 3.42 14.57 -7.11
N SER A 105 3.15 15.81 -7.53
CA SER A 105 2.60 16.92 -6.73
C SER A 105 1.07 17.04 -6.81
N GLU A 106 0.41 16.42 -7.80
CA GLU A 106 -1.04 16.45 -7.87
C GLU A 106 -1.66 15.39 -6.95
N THR A 107 -2.43 15.85 -5.96
CA THR A 107 -3.28 15.00 -5.13
C THR A 107 -4.38 14.39 -6.00
N GLN A 108 -4.12 13.22 -6.57
CA GLN A 108 -5.16 12.46 -7.26
C GLN A 108 -6.29 12.14 -6.27
N VAL A 109 -7.51 12.54 -6.62
CA VAL A 109 -8.72 12.19 -5.89
C VAL A 109 -8.96 10.69 -6.09
N LEU A 110 -8.46 9.89 -5.15
CA LEU A 110 -8.74 8.45 -5.10
C LEU A 110 -10.25 8.25 -4.98
N GLU A 111 -10.81 7.47 -5.90
CA GLU A 111 -12.21 7.05 -5.83
C GLU A 111 -12.51 6.43 -4.46
N THR A 112 -13.62 6.84 -3.84
CA THR A 112 -14.04 6.42 -2.50
C THR A 112 -13.99 4.90 -2.29
N SER A 113 -14.33 4.11 -3.33
CA SER A 113 -14.26 2.64 -3.30
C SER A 113 -12.82 2.09 -3.22
N LYS A 114 -11.86 2.71 -3.92
CA LYS A 114 -10.42 2.35 -3.83
C LYS A 114 -9.88 2.68 -2.44
N ARG A 115 -10.25 3.84 -1.90
CA ARG A 115 -9.85 4.25 -0.53
C ARG A 115 -10.35 3.25 0.52
N TYR A 116 -11.64 2.89 0.51
CA TYR A 116 -12.17 1.90 1.44
C TYR A 116 -11.54 0.51 1.27
N ALA A 117 -11.20 0.09 0.05
CA ALA A 117 -10.49 -1.18 -0.17
C ALA A 117 -9.07 -1.17 0.41
N MET A 118 -8.37 -0.03 0.36
CA MET A 118 -7.06 0.15 0.98
C MET A 118 -7.16 0.18 2.50
N GLU A 119 -8.08 0.96 3.06
CA GLU A 119 -8.36 1.03 4.51
C GLU A 119 -8.74 -0.36 5.06
N TRP A 120 -9.55 -1.13 4.34
CA TRP A 120 -9.87 -2.51 4.69
C TRP A 120 -8.64 -3.42 4.77
N GLY A 121 -7.72 -3.32 3.79
CA GLY A 121 -6.46 -4.06 3.82
C GLY A 121 -5.63 -3.71 5.05
N VAL A 122 -5.39 -2.41 5.25
CA VAL A 122 -4.63 -1.84 6.38
C VAL A 122 -5.14 -2.34 7.74
N LEU A 123 -6.46 -2.36 7.93
CA LEU A 123 -7.08 -2.75 9.21
C LEU A 123 -6.97 -4.25 9.52
N ASN A 124 -6.93 -5.12 8.50
CA ASN A 124 -7.01 -6.57 8.68
C ASN A 124 -5.67 -7.30 8.53
N GLU A 125 -4.68 -6.68 7.88
CA GLU A 125 -3.37 -7.27 7.59
C GLU A 125 -2.66 -7.87 8.81
N ALA A 126 -2.60 -7.15 9.94
CA ALA A 126 -1.98 -7.65 11.17
C ALA A 126 -2.68 -8.92 11.71
N ALA A 127 -4.02 -8.93 11.73
CA ALA A 127 -4.80 -10.10 12.16
C ALA A 127 -4.66 -11.28 11.19
N ALA A 128 -4.53 -11.01 9.89
CA ALA A 128 -4.26 -12.01 8.88
C ALA A 128 -2.86 -12.62 9.05
N ILE A 129 -1.81 -11.82 9.29
CA ILE A 129 -0.45 -12.30 9.59
C ILE A 129 -0.47 -13.23 10.81
N GLU A 130 -1.10 -12.82 11.91
CA GLU A 130 -1.21 -13.67 13.11
C GLU A 130 -1.99 -14.97 12.84
N ARG A 131 -3.03 -14.95 11.98
CA ARG A 131 -3.70 -16.18 11.57
C ARG A 131 -2.79 -17.08 10.72
N TYR A 132 -1.98 -16.51 9.83
CA TYR A 132 -0.98 -17.26 9.06
C TYR A 132 0.07 -17.90 9.98
N ARG A 133 0.58 -17.19 11.00
CA ARG A 133 1.49 -17.75 12.02
C ARG A 133 0.84 -18.92 12.75
N SER A 134 -0.40 -18.73 13.21
CA SER A 134 -1.18 -19.76 13.92
C SER A 134 -1.44 -21.02 13.08
N ILE A 135 -1.67 -20.88 11.77
CA ILE A 135 -1.90 -22.01 10.86
C ILE A 135 -0.59 -22.74 10.52
N THR A 136 0.47 -22.00 10.22
CA THR A 136 1.71 -22.56 9.65
C THR A 136 2.80 -22.89 10.66
N GLY A 137 2.71 -22.36 11.88
CA GLY A 137 3.78 -22.40 12.88
C GLY A 137 5.04 -21.62 12.47
N ARG A 138 4.97 -20.80 11.42
CA ARG A 138 6.13 -20.05 10.90
C ARG A 138 6.23 -18.68 11.56
N GLU A 139 7.46 -18.33 11.93
CA GLU A 139 7.82 -16.97 12.29
C GLU A 139 7.79 -16.05 11.06
N VAL A 140 7.23 -14.85 11.27
CA VAL A 140 7.13 -13.78 10.27
C VAL A 140 7.85 -12.56 10.83
N SER A 141 8.87 -12.08 10.12
CA SER A 141 9.56 -10.81 10.40
C SER A 141 9.09 -9.71 9.45
N SER A 142 9.12 -8.45 9.91
CA SER A 142 8.75 -7.28 9.11
C SER A 142 9.91 -6.78 8.23
N LEU A 143 9.58 -6.06 7.15
CA LEU A 143 10.53 -5.34 6.31
C LEU A 143 9.82 -4.12 5.68
N GLY A 144 10.36 -2.92 5.85
CA GLY A 144 9.72 -1.68 5.38
C GLY A 144 9.67 -1.54 3.86
N PHE A 145 10.85 -1.36 3.26
CA PHE A 145 11.01 -1.23 1.81
C PHE A 145 12.35 -1.80 1.34
N ALA A 146 12.30 -2.75 0.41
CA ALA A 146 13.46 -3.25 -0.31
C ALA A 146 13.63 -2.48 -1.63
N ILE A 147 14.85 -2.05 -1.91
CA ILE A 147 15.28 -1.57 -3.22
C ILE A 147 16.12 -2.66 -3.86
N HIS A 148 16.06 -2.82 -5.18
CA HIS A 148 16.83 -3.84 -5.88
C HIS A 148 18.35 -3.63 -5.68
N ALA A 149 19.08 -4.65 -5.23
CA ALA A 149 20.49 -4.52 -4.84
C ALA A 149 21.46 -4.17 -5.99
N LYS A 150 21.19 -4.62 -7.22
CA LYS A 150 21.95 -4.18 -8.42
C LYS A 150 21.60 -2.73 -8.77
N GLU A 151 22.59 -1.83 -8.79
CA GLU A 151 22.44 -0.38 -9.07
C GLU A 151 21.65 -0.07 -10.35
N GLN A 152 21.90 -0.79 -11.45
CA GLN A 152 21.19 -0.64 -12.73
C GLN A 152 19.68 -0.95 -12.67
N LEU A 153 19.20 -1.45 -11.53
CA LEU A 153 17.81 -1.80 -11.24
C LEU A 153 17.28 -1.07 -10.00
N ASP A 154 18.02 -0.11 -9.43
CA ASP A 154 17.66 0.61 -8.20
C ASP A 154 16.29 1.30 -8.29
N TRP A 155 15.80 1.58 -9.49
CA TRP A 155 14.48 2.13 -9.80
C TRP A 155 13.32 1.18 -9.45
N LEU A 156 13.60 -0.10 -9.17
CA LEU A 156 12.63 -1.09 -8.71
C LEU A 156 12.63 -1.20 -7.19
N GLY A 157 11.44 -1.34 -6.58
CA GLY A 157 11.33 -1.59 -5.15
C GLY A 157 10.10 -2.41 -4.72
N ALA A 158 10.18 -3.00 -3.54
CA ALA A 158 9.17 -3.90 -2.98
C ALA A 158 8.90 -3.57 -1.51
N SER A 159 7.65 -3.71 -1.06
CA SER A 159 7.33 -3.94 0.34
C SER A 159 6.66 -5.29 0.41
N PRO A 160 7.26 -6.31 1.05
CA PRO A 160 6.56 -7.53 1.42
C PRO A 160 5.71 -7.25 2.67
N ASP A 161 4.71 -8.09 2.93
CA ASP A 161 3.97 -8.04 4.19
C ASP A 161 4.67 -8.86 5.29
N GLY A 162 5.62 -9.72 4.92
CA GLY A 162 6.59 -10.32 5.83
C GLY A 162 7.71 -11.11 5.16
N LEU A 163 8.72 -11.45 5.96
CA LEU A 163 9.83 -12.34 5.61
C LEU A 163 9.71 -13.65 6.39
N LEU A 164 9.91 -14.77 5.69
CA LEU A 164 9.71 -16.13 6.21
C LEU A 164 11.05 -16.86 6.34
N GLY A 165 11.64 -16.80 7.54
CA GLY A 165 12.94 -17.39 7.85
C GLY A 165 14.13 -16.48 7.53
N CYS A 166 15.23 -16.67 8.28
CA CYS A 166 16.32 -15.70 8.40
C CYS A 166 17.49 -15.89 7.41
N PHE A 167 17.50 -16.97 6.62
CA PHE A 167 18.68 -17.44 5.88
C PHE A 167 18.46 -17.48 4.36
N HIS A 168 19.54 -17.71 3.61
CA HIS A 168 19.48 -18.01 2.17
C HIS A 168 18.61 -19.26 1.92
N GLY A 169 17.41 -19.07 1.37
CA GLY A 169 16.37 -20.10 1.25
C GLY A 169 15.05 -19.78 1.97
N GLY A 170 15.03 -18.71 2.79
CA GLY A 170 13.80 -18.11 3.30
C GLY A 170 12.89 -17.62 2.17
N GLY A 171 11.63 -17.34 2.51
CA GLY A 171 10.61 -16.88 1.57
C GLY A 171 10.04 -15.52 1.92
N ILE A 172 9.01 -15.15 1.18
CA ILE A 172 8.27 -13.89 1.35
C ILE A 172 6.82 -14.24 1.71
N LEU A 173 6.22 -13.49 2.64
CA LEU A 173 4.78 -13.49 2.88
C LEU A 173 4.16 -12.28 2.16
N GLU A 174 3.12 -12.54 1.38
CA GLU A 174 2.28 -11.52 0.75
C GLU A 174 0.82 -11.76 1.16
N VAL A 175 0.23 -10.81 1.89
CA VAL A 175 -1.10 -10.93 2.48
C VAL A 175 -2.12 -10.13 1.68
N LYS A 176 -3.30 -10.73 1.44
CA LYS A 176 -4.41 -10.09 0.73
C LYS A 176 -5.71 -10.28 1.49
N CYS A 177 -6.30 -9.17 1.90
CA CYS A 177 -7.62 -9.08 2.52
C CYS A 177 -8.61 -8.50 1.50
N PRO A 178 -9.29 -9.31 0.66
CA PRO A 178 -10.14 -8.80 -0.42
C PRO A 178 -11.40 -8.09 0.10
N TYR A 179 -11.58 -6.82 -0.28
CA TYR A 179 -12.76 -6.01 0.04
C TYR A 179 -14.03 -6.37 -0.78
N ASN A 180 -13.93 -7.36 -1.68
CA ASN A 180 -15.00 -7.92 -2.51
C ASN A 180 -16.06 -6.90 -3.00
N LYS A 181 -15.63 -5.87 -3.73
CA LYS A 181 -16.49 -4.81 -4.29
C LYS A 181 -17.36 -4.07 -3.25
N GLY A 182 -16.87 -3.91 -2.01
CA GLY A 182 -17.61 -3.26 -0.92
C GLY A 182 -18.42 -4.21 -0.04
N LYS A 183 -18.18 -5.52 -0.15
CA LYS A 183 -18.89 -6.58 0.59
C LYS A 183 -17.91 -7.61 1.19
N PRO A 184 -16.93 -7.20 2.01
CA PRO A 184 -15.92 -8.11 2.57
C PRO A 184 -16.51 -9.29 3.34
N GLU A 185 -17.69 -9.13 3.94
CA GLU A 185 -18.43 -10.17 4.66
C GLU A 185 -18.87 -11.34 3.76
N THR A 186 -18.98 -11.10 2.45
CA THR A 186 -19.27 -12.13 1.43
C THR A 186 -18.02 -12.68 0.75
N ALA A 187 -16.83 -12.21 1.12
CA ALA A 187 -15.58 -12.65 0.50
C ALA A 187 -15.21 -14.08 0.94
N LEU A 188 -14.95 -14.96 -0.02
CA LEU A 188 -14.40 -16.28 0.20
C LEU A 188 -12.91 -16.33 -0.15
N PRO A 189 -12.10 -17.15 0.53
CA PRO A 189 -10.72 -17.38 0.13
C PRO A 189 -10.66 -18.04 -1.26
N TRP A 190 -9.60 -17.76 -2.01
CA TRP A 190 -9.56 -18.08 -3.45
C TRP A 190 -9.33 -19.58 -3.69
N SER A 191 -10.09 -20.19 -4.59
CA SER A 191 -9.84 -21.57 -5.03
C SER A 191 -8.62 -21.70 -5.96
N THR A 192 -8.17 -20.60 -6.55
CA THR A 192 -7.02 -20.53 -7.47
C THR A 192 -6.35 -19.17 -7.29
N MET A 193 -5.02 -19.11 -7.38
CA MET A 193 -4.28 -17.85 -7.31
C MET A 193 -4.77 -16.86 -8.39
N PRO A 194 -5.10 -15.60 -8.05
CA PRO A 194 -5.41 -14.60 -9.06
C PRO A 194 -4.16 -14.19 -9.84
N PHE A 195 -4.16 -14.47 -11.14
CA PHE A 195 -3.00 -14.29 -12.04
C PHE A 195 -2.39 -12.87 -12.04
N TYR A 196 -3.20 -11.84 -11.74
CA TYR A 196 -2.75 -10.44 -11.73
C TYR A 196 -1.83 -10.08 -10.54
N TYR A 197 -1.68 -10.97 -9.55
CA TYR A 197 -0.63 -10.87 -8.53
C TYR A 197 0.71 -11.48 -8.96
N MET A 198 0.75 -12.30 -10.03
CA MET A 198 1.99 -12.95 -10.48
C MET A 198 3.13 -11.96 -10.78
N PRO A 199 2.91 -10.80 -11.46
CA PRO A 199 3.96 -9.79 -11.61
C PRO A 199 4.51 -9.26 -10.29
N GLN A 200 3.64 -9.07 -9.28
CA GLN A 200 4.04 -8.52 -7.99
C GLN A 200 4.97 -9.50 -7.25
N VAL A 201 4.54 -10.76 -7.09
CA VAL A 201 5.31 -11.75 -6.30
C VAL A 201 6.61 -12.15 -6.99
N GLN A 202 6.64 -12.23 -8.32
CA GLN A 202 7.88 -12.46 -9.09
C GLN A 202 8.85 -11.28 -8.96
N GLY A 203 8.33 -10.04 -8.97
CA GLY A 203 9.11 -8.85 -8.68
C GLY A 203 9.69 -8.81 -7.27
N GLN A 204 8.94 -9.26 -6.26
CA GLN A 204 9.41 -9.35 -4.87
C GLN A 204 10.56 -10.37 -4.75
N MET A 205 10.41 -11.54 -5.38
CA MET A 205 11.44 -12.58 -5.43
C MET A 205 12.75 -12.12 -6.10
N GLU A 206 12.67 -11.34 -7.19
CA GLU A 206 13.88 -10.75 -7.79
C GLU A 206 14.53 -9.71 -6.87
N ILE A 207 13.77 -8.70 -6.44
CA ILE A 207 14.29 -7.54 -5.70
C ILE A 207 14.94 -7.95 -4.38
N MET A 208 14.37 -8.95 -3.70
CA MET A 208 14.80 -9.39 -2.38
C MET A 208 15.70 -10.64 -2.41
N ASP A 209 16.00 -11.16 -3.61
CA ASP A 209 16.69 -12.43 -3.85
C ASP A 209 16.14 -13.58 -2.99
N ARG A 210 14.92 -14.02 -3.33
CA ARG A 210 14.19 -15.10 -2.67
C ARG A 210 13.59 -16.04 -3.72
N GLU A 211 13.60 -17.34 -3.47
CA GLU A 211 13.16 -18.32 -4.47
C GLU A 211 11.65 -18.67 -4.39
N TRP A 212 10.93 -18.20 -3.36
CA TRP A 212 9.50 -18.47 -3.20
C TRP A 212 8.73 -17.40 -2.39
N VAL A 213 7.42 -17.29 -2.67
CA VAL A 213 6.45 -16.47 -1.91
C VAL A 213 5.28 -17.35 -1.49
N ASP A 214 4.79 -17.18 -0.25
CA ASP A 214 3.44 -17.56 0.13
C ASP A 214 2.50 -16.38 -0.09
N LEU A 215 1.65 -16.47 -1.12
CA LEU A 215 0.52 -15.56 -1.30
C LEU A 215 -0.64 -16.06 -0.44
N TYR A 216 -0.95 -15.31 0.60
CA TYR A 216 -1.97 -15.63 1.58
C TYR A 216 -3.21 -14.75 1.38
N CYS A 217 -4.34 -15.37 1.03
CA CYS A 217 -5.63 -14.71 1.00
C CYS A 217 -6.39 -15.00 2.29
N TRP A 218 -6.72 -13.95 3.03
CA TRP A 218 -7.48 -14.03 4.27
C TRP A 218 -8.82 -13.30 4.13
N THR A 219 -9.91 -13.96 4.52
CA THR A 219 -11.24 -13.35 4.61
C THR A 219 -11.90 -13.71 5.94
N GLN A 220 -13.01 -13.05 6.25
CA GLN A 220 -13.82 -13.39 7.43
C GLN A 220 -14.44 -14.80 7.39
N ASN A 221 -14.47 -15.44 6.21
CA ASN A 221 -15.06 -16.75 5.98
C ASN A 221 -14.03 -17.90 5.86
N GLY A 222 -12.74 -17.58 5.93
CA GLY A 222 -11.64 -18.54 5.79
C GLY A 222 -10.39 -17.96 5.14
N SER A 223 -9.41 -18.81 4.87
CA SER A 223 -8.12 -18.39 4.33
C SER A 223 -7.51 -19.42 3.37
N THR A 224 -6.58 -19.00 2.52
CA THR A 224 -5.87 -19.88 1.54
C THR A 224 -4.42 -19.44 1.38
N ILE A 225 -3.49 -20.39 1.37
CA ILE A 225 -2.07 -20.15 1.11
C ILE A 225 -1.71 -20.77 -0.24
N PHE A 226 -1.17 -19.98 -1.15
CA PHE A 226 -0.57 -20.43 -2.41
C PHE A 226 0.94 -20.21 -2.37
N ARG A 227 1.72 -21.27 -2.63
CA ARG A 227 3.16 -21.15 -2.86
C ARG A 227 3.45 -20.88 -4.33
N VAL A 228 4.19 -19.81 -4.57
CA VAL A 228 4.70 -19.40 -5.87
C VAL A 228 6.22 -19.53 -5.85
N LEU A 229 6.81 -20.10 -6.90
CA LEU A 229 8.26 -20.22 -7.06
C LEU A 229 8.80 -19.16 -8.03
N ARG A 230 10.07 -18.79 -7.89
CA ARG A 230 10.73 -17.78 -8.74
C ARG A 230 10.91 -18.30 -10.17
N GLU A 231 10.31 -17.60 -11.13
CA GLU A 231 10.32 -17.96 -12.55
C GLU A 231 11.16 -16.95 -13.34
N ARG A 232 12.45 -17.24 -13.50
CA ARG A 232 13.43 -16.33 -14.13
C ARG A 232 13.04 -15.96 -15.56
N SER A 233 12.56 -16.93 -16.35
CA SER A 233 12.08 -16.68 -17.72
C SER A 233 10.84 -15.78 -17.80
N TYR A 234 10.03 -15.74 -16.73
CA TYR A 234 8.89 -14.83 -16.61
C TYR A 234 9.36 -13.45 -16.15
N TRP A 235 10.32 -13.39 -15.21
CA TRP A 235 10.96 -12.15 -14.80
C TRP A 235 11.59 -11.43 -16.00
N ASP A 236 12.41 -12.11 -16.80
CA ASP A 236 13.10 -11.52 -17.97
C ASP A 236 12.10 -10.87 -18.94
N LEU A 237 10.95 -11.55 -19.18
CA LEU A 237 9.88 -11.03 -20.02
C LEU A 237 9.23 -9.77 -19.44
N ILE A 238 8.87 -9.76 -18.14
CA ILE A 238 8.21 -8.59 -17.56
C ILE A 238 9.18 -7.43 -17.35
N HIS A 239 10.43 -7.70 -16.99
CA HIS A 239 11.47 -6.70 -16.77
C HIS A 239 11.73 -5.86 -18.03
N GLY A 240 11.72 -6.45 -19.23
CA GLY A 240 11.84 -5.70 -20.48
C GLY A 240 10.73 -4.64 -20.65
N ILE A 241 9.50 -4.96 -20.27
CA ILE A 241 8.33 -4.07 -20.37
C ILE A 241 8.32 -3.04 -19.23
N LEU A 242 8.71 -3.44 -18.03
CA LEU A 242 8.87 -2.52 -16.90
C LEU A 242 9.99 -1.49 -17.18
N ARG A 243 11.05 -1.91 -17.90
CA ARG A 243 12.16 -1.06 -18.34
C ARG A 243 11.69 -0.02 -19.37
N GLU A 244 10.95 -0.41 -20.39
CA GLU A 244 10.33 0.52 -21.36
C GLU A 244 9.44 1.53 -20.62
N PHE A 245 8.49 1.03 -19.80
CA PHE A 245 7.62 1.90 -19.00
C PHE A 245 8.39 2.91 -18.14
N TRP A 246 9.53 2.53 -17.56
CA TRP A 246 10.30 3.44 -16.71
C TRP A 246 11.23 4.37 -17.50
N TRP A 247 12.12 3.82 -18.32
CA TRP A 247 13.21 4.55 -18.96
C TRP A 247 12.84 5.19 -20.29
N GLU A 248 11.81 4.70 -20.99
CA GLU A 248 11.33 5.29 -22.24
C GLU A 248 10.10 6.18 -22.03
N ASN A 249 9.31 5.94 -20.97
CA ASN A 249 8.13 6.77 -20.67
C ASN A 249 8.27 7.69 -19.44
N VAL A 250 8.64 7.17 -18.27
CA VAL A 250 8.60 7.96 -17.02
C VAL A 250 9.78 8.93 -16.89
N ILE A 251 11.02 8.48 -17.14
CA ILE A 251 12.22 9.31 -16.93
C ILE A 251 12.29 10.50 -17.91
N PRO A 252 12.14 10.33 -19.24
CA PRO A 252 12.20 11.46 -20.18
C PRO A 252 11.05 12.47 -19.95
N ALA A 253 9.88 11.99 -19.52
CA ALA A 253 8.77 12.86 -19.14
C ALA A 253 9.11 13.71 -17.89
N ARG A 254 9.72 13.11 -16.86
CA ARG A 254 10.18 13.85 -15.68
C ARG A 254 11.23 14.91 -16.05
N GLU A 255 12.17 14.57 -16.92
CA GLU A 255 13.18 15.52 -17.42
C GLU A 255 12.54 16.69 -18.17
N ALA A 256 11.56 16.43 -19.06
CA ALA A 256 10.80 17.47 -19.73
C ALA A 256 10.03 18.39 -18.74
N ILE A 257 9.41 17.82 -17.70
CA ILE A 257 8.73 18.59 -16.64
C ILE A 257 9.70 19.46 -15.84
N LEU A 258 10.88 18.94 -15.47
CA LEU A 258 11.92 19.72 -14.78
C LEU A 258 12.44 20.91 -15.62
N LEU A 259 12.34 20.81 -16.95
CA LEU A 259 12.66 21.87 -17.90
C LEU A 259 11.46 22.78 -18.26
N GLY A 260 10.30 22.60 -17.61
CA GLY A 260 9.08 23.38 -17.88
C GLY A 260 8.36 23.05 -19.19
N LYS A 261 8.69 21.92 -19.84
CA LYS A 261 8.20 21.52 -21.17
C LYS A 261 7.02 20.54 -21.05
N GLU A 262 5.89 20.98 -20.51
CA GLU A 262 4.73 20.12 -20.23
C GLU A 262 4.15 19.42 -21.46
N GLU A 263 4.13 20.08 -22.62
CA GLU A 263 3.64 19.47 -23.87
C GLU A 263 4.60 18.39 -24.41
N GLU A 264 5.92 18.58 -24.25
CA GLU A 264 6.91 17.54 -24.63
C GLU A 264 6.80 16.33 -23.71
N ALA A 265 6.53 16.52 -22.41
CA ALA A 265 6.32 15.42 -21.48
C ALA A 265 5.17 14.50 -21.92
N LYS A 266 4.09 15.05 -22.51
CA LYS A 266 2.94 14.25 -23.00
C LYS A 266 3.30 13.31 -24.15
N ALA A 267 4.35 13.59 -24.93
CA ALA A 267 4.79 12.72 -26.02
C ALA A 267 5.30 11.36 -25.53
N TYR A 268 5.80 11.29 -24.29
CA TYR A 268 6.30 10.07 -23.65
C TYR A 268 5.19 9.24 -22.98
N LYS A 269 3.92 9.66 -23.05
CA LYS A 269 2.80 8.99 -22.41
C LYS A 269 2.59 7.58 -23.00
N PRO A 270 2.61 6.50 -22.19
CA PRO A 270 2.49 5.14 -22.69
C PRO A 270 1.08 4.85 -23.21
N ALA A 271 1.00 3.97 -24.20
CA ALA A 271 -0.27 3.34 -24.60
C ALA A 271 -0.88 2.53 -23.43
N ALA A 272 -2.21 2.34 -23.46
CA ALA A 272 -2.96 1.60 -22.44
C ALA A 272 -2.43 0.18 -22.19
N THR A 273 -1.92 -0.48 -23.23
CA THR A 273 -1.27 -1.79 -23.17
C THR A 273 0.07 -1.76 -23.90
N HIS A 274 0.94 -2.71 -23.58
CA HIS A 274 2.18 -2.95 -24.32
C HIS A 274 1.95 -4.09 -25.35
N LYS A 275 2.74 -4.13 -26.43
CA LYS A 275 2.66 -5.15 -27.49
C LYS A 275 2.72 -6.61 -26.98
N GLN A 276 3.35 -6.84 -25.83
CA GLN A 276 3.45 -8.16 -25.19
C GLN A 276 2.46 -8.38 -24.02
N THR A 277 1.57 -7.44 -23.68
CA THR A 277 0.63 -7.57 -22.55
C THR A 277 -0.16 -8.88 -22.58
N ALA A 278 -0.68 -9.29 -23.76
CA ALA A 278 -1.43 -10.54 -23.90
C ALA A 278 -0.59 -11.80 -23.58
N LEU A 279 0.68 -11.82 -24.01
CA LEU A 279 1.62 -12.91 -23.71
C LEU A 279 1.93 -12.99 -22.21
N VAL A 280 2.11 -11.84 -21.56
CA VAL A 280 2.37 -11.79 -20.11
C VAL A 280 1.15 -12.25 -19.32
N ILE A 281 -0.06 -11.82 -19.69
CA ILE A 281 -1.31 -12.30 -19.08
C ILE A 281 -1.45 -13.82 -19.24
N SER A 282 -1.20 -14.36 -20.44
CA SER A 282 -1.25 -15.80 -20.70
C SER A 282 -0.27 -16.58 -19.81
N LYS A 283 0.99 -16.13 -19.71
CA LYS A 283 1.99 -16.73 -18.81
C LYS A 283 1.61 -16.58 -17.33
N SER A 284 1.08 -15.44 -16.91
CA SER A 284 0.57 -15.24 -15.54
C SER A 284 -0.54 -16.22 -15.19
N ILE A 285 -1.49 -16.45 -16.10
CA ILE A 285 -2.59 -17.41 -15.90
C ILE A 285 -2.03 -18.82 -15.75
N LYS A 286 -1.11 -19.22 -16.64
CA LYS A 286 -0.44 -20.52 -16.57
C LYS A 286 0.24 -20.72 -15.20
N LEU A 287 1.16 -19.83 -14.83
CA LEU A 287 1.91 -19.93 -13.57
C LEU A 287 1.00 -19.89 -12.33
N ALA A 288 -0.10 -19.11 -12.37
CA ALA A 288 -1.05 -19.05 -11.26
C ALA A 288 -1.92 -20.32 -11.14
N SER A 289 -2.14 -21.05 -12.24
CA SER A 289 -2.77 -22.38 -12.21
C SER A 289 -1.80 -23.49 -11.76
N GLU A 290 -0.50 -23.30 -11.97
CA GLU A 290 0.57 -24.21 -11.51
C GLU A 290 1.01 -23.92 -10.07
N SER A 291 0.60 -22.78 -9.50
CA SER A 291 0.92 -22.37 -8.12
C SER A 291 0.24 -23.30 -7.11
N LYS A 292 1.05 -23.97 -6.28
CA LYS A 292 0.57 -24.98 -5.34
C LYS A 292 -0.21 -24.34 -4.19
N MET A 293 -1.50 -24.66 -4.06
CA MET A 293 -2.21 -24.41 -2.80
C MET A 293 -1.58 -25.29 -1.70
N LEU A 294 -1.12 -24.69 -0.61
CA LEU A 294 -0.54 -25.41 0.53
C LEU A 294 -1.59 -25.70 1.62
N CYS A 295 -2.53 -24.77 1.78
CA CYS A 295 -3.48 -24.77 2.87
C CYS A 295 -4.76 -24.08 2.46
N ARG A 296 -5.89 -24.60 2.93
CA ARG A 296 -7.20 -23.95 2.88
C ARG A 296 -7.88 -24.07 4.24
N GLU A 297 -8.38 -22.95 4.72
CA GLU A 297 -9.22 -22.84 5.90
C GLU A 297 -10.63 -22.42 5.48
N ILE A 298 -11.66 -23.12 5.96
CA ILE A 298 -13.07 -22.71 5.86
C ILE A 298 -13.74 -22.98 7.20
N ALA A 299 -14.45 -21.98 7.75
CA ALA A 299 -15.17 -22.12 9.02
C ALA A 299 -14.33 -22.71 10.19
N GLY A 300 -13.03 -22.37 10.24
CA GLY A 300 -12.09 -22.86 11.26
C GLY A 300 -11.53 -24.27 11.03
N HIS A 301 -12.05 -25.03 10.06
CA HIS A 301 -11.42 -26.28 9.62
C HIS A 301 -10.26 -25.97 8.66
N VAL A 302 -9.08 -26.57 8.92
CA VAL A 302 -7.84 -26.34 8.17
C VAL A 302 -7.43 -27.63 7.45
N GLU A 303 -7.36 -27.57 6.13
CA GLU A 303 -6.90 -28.65 5.25
C GLU A 303 -5.54 -28.27 4.63
N PHE A 304 -4.56 -29.19 4.71
CA PHE A 304 -3.24 -29.04 4.10
C PHE A 304 -3.10 -29.94 2.87
N TYR A 305 -2.55 -29.40 1.78
CA TYR A 305 -2.34 -30.12 0.53
C TYR A 305 -0.86 -30.46 0.32
N ARG A 306 -0.61 -31.70 -0.12
CA ARG A 306 0.74 -32.27 -0.29
C ARG A 306 1.39 -31.98 -1.64
#